data_AF-A0A5C8T0B6-F1
#
_entry.id   AF-A0A5C8T0B6-F1
#
_cell.length_a   1.000
_cell.length_b   1.000
_cell.length_c   1.000
_cell.angle_alpha   90.00
_cell.angle_beta   90.00
_cell.angle_gamma   90.00
#
_symmetry.space_group_name_H-M   'P 1'
#
loop_
_entity.id
_entity.type
_entity.pdbx_description
1 polymer ?
#
loop_
_entity_poly.entity_id
_entity_poly.type
_entity_poly.pdbx_seq_one_letter_code
_entity_poly.pdbx_strand_id
1 'polypeptide(L)'
;MALEDSLATAMAAAQAGDAAAYRRLLNACLPVIAGIARAQGVRGEAVDDVVQDTLLTIHKARASYDPARPFLPWLRAITQRRAIDRLRRAGRRPQEVHDPLAY
;
A
#
# COMPACT_ATOMS: atom_id res chain seq x y z
N MET A 1 18.60 -6.53 4.92
CA MET A 1 19.52 -5.61 4.21
C MET A 1 19.38 -5.80 2.70
N ALA A 2 19.70 -6.96 2.12
CA ALA A 2 19.61 -7.17 0.66
C ALA A 2 18.29 -6.75 -0.02
N LEU A 3 17.12 -7.04 0.57
CA LEU A 3 15.83 -6.61 0.02
C LEU A 3 15.65 -5.09 0.08
N GLU A 4 16.04 -4.47 1.19
CA GLU A 4 15.96 -3.02 1.39
C GLU A 4 16.79 -2.28 0.34
N ASP A 5 18.06 -2.66 0.20
CA ASP A 5 18.99 -2.04 -0.74
C ASP A 5 18.53 -2.23 -2.20
N SER A 6 17.98 -3.42 -2.52
CA SER A 6 17.43 -3.73 -3.84
C SER A 6 16.21 -2.87 -4.18
N LEU A 7 15.30 -2.64 -3.23
CA LEU A 7 14.11 -1.81 -3.43
C LEU A 7 14.50 -0.32 -3.58
N ALA A 8 15.39 0.18 -2.74
CA ALA A 8 15.89 1.55 -2.84
C ALA A 8 16.57 1.79 -4.20
N THR A 9 17.44 0.87 -4.62
CA THR A 9 18.12 0.92 -5.92
C THR A 9 17.12 0.89 -7.09
N ALA A 10 16.12 0.01 -7.02
CA ALA A 10 15.10 -0.09 -8.06
C ALA A 10 14.21 1.17 -8.13
N MET A 11 13.95 1.83 -6.99
CA MET A 11 13.22 3.10 -6.96
C MET A 11 14.05 4.24 -7.56
N ALA A 12 15.34 4.32 -7.27
CA ALA A 12 16.24 5.31 -7.89
C ALA A 12 16.34 5.12 -9.41
N ALA A 13 16.51 3.87 -9.88
CA ALA A 13 16.50 3.56 -11.31
C ALA A 13 15.15 3.89 -11.95
N ALA A 14 14.04 3.63 -11.25
CA ALA A 14 12.72 4.05 -11.69
C ALA A 14 12.65 5.58 -11.81
N GLN A 15 13.14 6.37 -10.85
CA GLN A 15 13.17 7.83 -10.98
C GLN A 15 13.93 8.31 -12.23
N ALA A 16 14.99 7.60 -12.62
CA ALA A 16 15.75 7.85 -13.85
C ALA A 16 15.07 7.38 -15.15
N GLY A 17 13.88 6.77 -15.07
CA GLY A 17 13.10 6.36 -16.24
C GLY A 17 13.11 4.87 -16.55
N ASP A 18 13.80 4.03 -15.76
CA ASP A 18 13.79 2.57 -15.97
C ASP A 18 12.42 1.96 -15.60
N ALA A 19 11.60 1.74 -16.61
CA ALA A 19 10.28 1.11 -16.47
C ALA A 19 10.36 -0.35 -16.00
N ALA A 20 11.43 -1.07 -16.34
CA ALA A 20 11.61 -2.46 -15.92
C ALA A 20 11.99 -2.53 -14.43
N ALA A 21 12.86 -1.65 -13.95
CA ALA A 21 13.15 -1.49 -12.52
C ALA A 21 11.88 -1.12 -11.75
N TYR A 22 11.07 -0.20 -12.29
CA TYR A 22 9.81 0.19 -11.66
C TYR A 22 8.83 -0.98 -11.54
N ARG A 23 8.68 -1.79 -12.58
CA ARG A 23 7.82 -2.98 -12.52
C ARG A 23 8.34 -4.02 -11.53
N ARG A 24 9.65 -4.27 -11.49
CA ARG A 24 10.26 -5.15 -10.48
C ARG A 24 10.01 -4.65 -9.06
N LEU A 25 10.16 -3.34 -8.84
CA LEU A 25 9.89 -2.69 -7.55
C LEU A 25 8.45 -2.93 -7.10
N LEU A 26 7.46 -2.59 -7.95
CA LEU A 26 6.05 -2.75 -7.60
C LEU A 26 5.69 -4.22 -7.30
N ASN A 27 6.20 -5.15 -8.11
CA ASN A 27 5.99 -6.58 -7.90
C ASN A 27 6.58 -7.07 -6.56
N ALA A 28 7.77 -6.59 -6.19
CA ALA A 28 8.39 -6.92 -4.91
C ALA A 28 7.64 -6.30 -3.72
N CYS A 29 6.96 -5.17 -3.91
CA CYS A 29 6.14 -4.55 -2.87
C CYS A 29 4.86 -5.33 -2.57
N LEU A 30 4.25 -5.99 -3.56
CA LEU A 30 2.97 -6.72 -3.42
C LEU A 30 2.92 -7.63 -2.18
N PRO A 31 3.83 -8.63 -2.00
CA PRO A 31 3.77 -9.53 -0.85
C PRO A 31 4.05 -8.81 0.48
N VAL A 32 4.90 -7.77 0.45
CA VAL A 32 5.24 -6.97 1.65
C VAL A 32 4.01 -6.19 2.14
N ILE A 33 3.33 -5.50 1.22
CA ILE A 33 2.12 -4.72 1.53
C ILE A 33 1.03 -5.64 2.05
N ALA A 34 0.78 -6.76 1.36
CA ALA A 34 -0.23 -7.72 1.76
C ALA A 34 0.06 -8.33 3.14
N GLY A 35 1.33 -8.62 3.45
CA GLY A 35 1.77 -9.10 4.77
C GLY A 35 1.50 -8.08 5.88
N ILE A 36 1.85 -6.81 5.66
CA ILE A 36 1.62 -5.73 6.63
C ILE A 36 0.12 -5.50 6.83
N ALA A 37 -0.68 -5.48 5.75
CA ALA A 37 -2.12 -5.30 5.84
C ALA A 37 -2.79 -6.42 6.66
N ARG A 38 -2.41 -7.68 6.41
CA ARG A 38 -2.91 -8.82 7.21
C ARG A 38 -2.49 -8.73 8.67
N ALA A 39 -1.26 -8.30 8.94
CA ALA A 39 -0.79 -8.07 10.31
C ALA A 39 -1.54 -6.93 11.03
N GLN A 40 -2.10 -5.97 10.30
CA GLN A 40 -3.01 -4.95 10.84
C GLN A 40 -4.45 -5.45 11.03
N GLY A 41 -4.77 -6.68 10.62
CA GLY A 41 -6.10 -7.26 10.77
C GLY A 41 -7.01 -7.12 9.53
N VAL A 42 -6.50 -6.62 8.41
CA VAL A 42 -7.24 -6.59 7.14
C VAL A 42 -7.39 -8.02 6.59
N ARG A 43 -8.58 -8.39 6.12
CA ARG A 43 -8.93 -9.75 5.66
C ARG A 43 -9.68 -9.72 4.32
N GLY A 44 -9.67 -10.84 3.61
CA GLY A 44 -10.39 -11.03 2.35
C GLY A 44 -9.95 -10.03 1.27
N GLU A 45 -10.89 -9.65 0.41
CA GLU A 45 -10.70 -8.72 -0.72
C GLU A 45 -10.21 -7.33 -0.27
N ALA A 46 -10.48 -6.93 0.98
CA ALA A 46 -9.98 -5.66 1.51
C ALA A 46 -8.44 -5.58 1.58
N VAL A 47 -7.74 -6.71 1.52
CA VAL A 47 -6.27 -6.73 1.40
C VAL A 47 -5.84 -6.18 0.04
N ASP A 48 -6.55 -6.54 -1.03
CA ASP A 48 -6.23 -6.12 -2.40
C ASP A 48 -6.47 -4.62 -2.58
N ASP A 49 -7.51 -4.08 -1.94
CA ASP A 49 -7.75 -2.63 -1.87
C ASP A 49 -6.54 -1.89 -1.25
N VAL A 50 -6.05 -2.40 -0.11
CA VAL A 50 -4.90 -1.79 0.59
C VAL A 50 -3.63 -1.88 -0.27
N VAL A 51 -3.45 -3.00 -0.97
CA VAL A 51 -2.34 -3.17 -1.92
C VAL A 51 -2.44 -2.12 -3.03
N GLN A 52 -3.58 -2.01 -3.69
CA GLN A 52 -3.79 -1.07 -4.79
C GLN A 52 -3.58 0.39 -4.35
N ASP A 53 -4.22 0.81 -3.25
CA ASP A 53 -4.09 2.17 -2.71
C ASP A 53 -2.65 2.52 -2.33
N THR A 54 -1.91 1.54 -1.81
CA THR A 54 -0.50 1.70 -1.45
C THR A 54 0.35 1.87 -2.70
N LEU A 55 0.20 1.01 -3.70
CA LEU A 55 0.93 1.12 -4.97
C LEU A 55 0.65 2.44 -5.70
N LEU A 56 -0.61 2.92 -5.69
CA LEU A 56 -0.98 4.23 -6.22
C LEU A 56 -0.30 5.37 -5.45
N THR A 57 -0.17 5.24 -4.13
CA THR A 57 0.55 6.23 -3.30
C THR A 57 2.04 6.24 -3.63
N ILE A 58 2.67 5.07 -3.78
CA ILE A 58 4.07 4.94 -4.21
C ILE A 58 4.25 5.58 -5.59
N HIS A 59 3.35 5.31 -6.54
CA HIS A 59 3.40 5.89 -7.87
C HIS A 59 3.40 7.42 -7.83
N LYS A 60 2.48 8.02 -7.08
CA LYS A 60 2.38 9.49 -6.92
C LYS A 60 3.60 10.09 -6.25
N ALA A 61 4.21 9.37 -5.30
CA ALA A 61 5.38 9.83 -4.57
C ALA A 61 6.72 9.44 -5.23
N ARG A 62 6.71 8.72 -6.36
CA ARG A 62 7.92 8.21 -7.02
C ARG A 62 8.92 9.32 -7.29
N ALA A 63 8.49 10.45 -7.84
CA ALA A 63 9.39 11.53 -8.23
C ALA A 63 9.99 12.27 -7.02
N SER A 64 9.35 12.22 -5.85
CA SER A 64 9.77 12.93 -4.64
C SER A 64 10.42 12.04 -3.58
N TYR A 65 10.54 10.74 -3.84
CA TYR A 65 11.25 9.82 -2.96
C TYR A 65 12.74 10.20 -2.87
N ASP A 66 13.29 10.18 -1.65
CA ASP A 66 14.70 10.44 -1.39
C ASP A 66 15.46 9.11 -1.24
N PRO A 67 16.38 8.75 -2.15
CA PRO A 67 17.14 7.50 -2.09
C PRO A 67 18.05 7.36 -0.87
N ALA A 68 18.36 8.44 -0.15
CA ALA A 68 19.10 8.38 1.11
C ALA A 68 18.25 7.86 2.28
N ARG A 69 16.93 7.78 2.11
CA ARG A 69 16.01 7.25 3.11
C ARG A 69 15.72 5.77 2.85
N PRO A 70 15.42 5.00 3.91
CA PRO A 70 15.07 3.60 3.75
C PRO A 70 13.64 3.45 3.17
N PHE A 71 13.52 2.58 2.17
CA PHE A 71 12.32 2.27 1.43
C PHE A 71 11.31 1.45 2.23
N LEU A 72 11.70 0.34 2.89
CA LEU A 72 10.72 -0.52 3.60
C LEU A 72 10.02 0.21 4.76
N PRO A 73 10.69 1.02 5.59
CA PRO A 73 10.01 1.82 6.61
C PRO A 73 9.00 2.80 6.02
N TRP A 74 9.34 3.44 4.90
CA TRP A 74 8.45 4.33 4.18
C TRP A 74 7.23 3.58 3.60
N LEU A 75 7.45 2.44 2.95
CA LEU A 75 6.41 1.55 2.45
C LEU A 75 5.48 1.08 3.59
N ARG A 76 6.06 0.70 4.72
CA ARG A 76 5.32 0.25 5.91
C ARG A 76 4.43 1.35 6.45
N ALA A 77 4.95 2.57 6.58
CA ALA A 77 4.16 3.70 7.07
C ALA A 77 2.95 3.99 6.17
N ILE A 78 3.13 3.98 4.85
CA ILE A 78 2.03 4.13 3.89
C ILE A 78 1.01 3.00 4.05
N THR A 79 1.49 1.75 4.05
CA THR A 79 0.62 0.56 4.13
C THR A 79 -0.21 0.55 5.40
N GLN A 80 0.40 0.84 6.55
CA GLN A 80 -0.30 0.87 7.84
C GLN A 80 -1.39 1.93 7.86
N ARG A 81 -1.10 3.13 7.33
CA ARG A 81 -2.11 4.19 7.21
C ARG A 81 -3.29 3.75 6.34
N ARG A 82 -3.04 3.14 5.17
CA ARG A 82 -4.09 2.62 4.28
C ARG A 82 -4.91 1.50 4.93
N ALA A 83 -4.25 0.58 5.64
CA ALA A 83 -4.92 -0.49 6.39
C ALA A 83 -5.85 0.06 7.48
N ILE A 84 -5.36 1.01 8.29
CA ILE A 84 -6.16 1.67 9.34
C ILE A 84 -7.36 2.40 8.72
N ASP A 85 -7.16 3.13 7.64
CA ASP A 85 -8.24 3.83 6.95
C ASP A 85 -9.30 2.85 6.41
N ARG A 86 -8.88 1.69 5.87
CA ARG A 86 -9.79 0.63 5.40
C ARG A 86 -10.60 0.03 6.54
N LEU A 87 -9.96 -0.30 7.66
CA LEU A 87 -10.62 -0.86 8.84
C LEU A 87 -11.62 0.14 9.46
N ARG A 88 -11.24 1.42 9.54
CA ARG A 88 -12.14 2.50 9.99
C ARG A 88 -13.39 2.64 9.12
N ARG A 89 -13.26 2.48 7.80
CA ARG A 89 -14.42 2.50 6.88
C ARG A 89 -15.32 1.27 7.05
N ALA A 90 -14.73 0.09 7.27
CA ALA A 90 -15.50 -1.13 7.47
C ALA A 90 -16.35 -1.10 8.76
N GLY A 91 -15.80 -0.57 9.86
CA GLY A 91 -16.53 -0.39 11.12
C GLY A 91 -17.59 0.72 11.10
N ARG A 92 -17.58 1.58 10.08
CA ARG A 92 -18.55 2.68 9.88
C ARG A 92 -19.65 2.34 8.88
N ARG A 93 -19.80 1.07 8.46
CA ARG A 93 -20.95 0.69 7.64
C ARG A 93 -22.21 1.21 8.35
N PRO A 94 -23.00 2.09 7.71
CA PRO A 94 -24.31 2.43 8.24
C PRO A 94 -25.01 1.10 8.41
N GLN A 95 -25.47 0.81 9.62
CA GLN A 95 -26.59 -0.09 9.75
C GLN A 95 -27.65 0.60 8.89
N GLU A 96 -27.87 0.13 7.66
CA GLU A 96 -29.08 0.46 6.93
C GLU A 96 -30.17 0.04 7.90
N VAL A 97 -30.74 1.03 8.57
CA VAL A 97 -31.96 0.87 9.32
C VAL A 97 -32.93 0.52 8.22
N HIS A 98 -33.10 -0.78 8.00
CA HIS A 98 -34.17 -1.31 7.18
C HIS A 98 -35.43 -0.84 7.89
N ASP A 99 -35.90 0.36 7.58
CA ASP A 99 -37.16 0.87 8.06
C ASP A 99 -38.23 0.09 7.29
N PRO A 100 -38.89 -0.90 7.91
CA PRO A 100 -39.89 -1.73 7.22
C PRO A 100 -41.23 -0.99 7.09
N LEU A 101 -41.28 0.32 7.39
CA LEU A 101 -42.49 1.12 7.42
C LEU A 101 -42.50 2.17 6.31
N ALA A 102 -42.41 1.72 5.06
CA ALA A 102 -43.06 2.41 3.96
C ALA A 102 -44.33 1.62 3.64
N TYR A 103 -45.42 2.03 4.30
CA TYR A 103 -46.78 1.68 3.89
C TYR A 103 -47.18 2.51 2.67
#